data_AF-A0AAQ1R1R4-F1
#
_entry.id   AF-A0AAQ1R1R4-F1
#
_cell.length_a   1.000
_cell.length_b   1.000
_cell.length_c   1.000
_cell.angle_alpha   90.00
_cell.angle_beta   90.00
_cell.angle_gamma   90.00
#
_symmetry.space_group_name_H-M   'P 1'
#
loop_
_entity.id
_entity.type
_entity.pdbx_description
1 polymer ?
#
loop_
_entity_poly.entity_id
_entity_poly.type
_entity_poly.pdbx_seq_one_letter_code
_entity_poly.pdbx_strand_id
1 'polypeptide(L)' 'MDSFGVTLAVIIFGMFMLGIGFTIRERGAGVLLMWVGVLSMLSIITYRIYLATSAV' A
#
# COMPACT_ATOMS: atom_id res chain seq x y z
N MET A 1 6.94 16.53 -8.32
CA MET A 1 7.29 15.36 -7.48
C MET A 1 7.32 14.15 -8.39
N ASP A 2 8.46 13.49 -8.52
CA ASP A 2 8.62 12.35 -9.43
C ASP A 2 7.62 11.24 -9.08
N SER A 3 6.66 10.99 -9.97
CA SER A 3 5.62 9.95 -9.80
C SER A 3 6.23 8.58 -9.48
N PHE A 4 7.45 8.32 -9.97
CA PHE A 4 8.20 7.11 -9.67
C PHE A 4 8.57 7.00 -8.19
N GLY A 5 9.09 8.08 -7.59
CA GLY A 5 9.48 8.11 -6.18
C GLY A 5 8.31 7.90 -5.22
N VAL A 6 7.16 8.51 -5.52
CA VAL A 6 5.94 8.35 -4.71
C VAL A 6 5.42 6.92 -4.77
N THR A 7 5.39 6.32 -5.96
CA THR A 7 4.92 4.94 -6.15
C THR A 7 5.86 3.94 -5.45
N LEU A 8 7.17 4.13 -5.59
CA LEU A 8 8.18 3.27 -4.97
C LEU A 8 8.16 3.38 -3.44
N ALA A 9 8.03 4.59 -2.89
CA ALA A 9 7.91 4.81 -1.44
C ALA A 9 6.68 4.10 -0.86
N VAL A 10 5.54 4.16 -1.54
CA VAL A 10 4.31 3.50 -1.08
C VAL A 10 4.41 1.98 -1.17
N ILE A 11 5.03 1.43 -2.23
CA ILE A 11 5.24 -0.02 -2.34
C ILE A 11 6.13 -0.52 -1.20
N ILE A 12 7.25 0.17 -0.93
CA ILE A 12 8.15 -0.18 0.18
C ILE A 12 7.39 -0.10 1.51
N PHE A 13 6.64 0.97 1.74
CA PHE A 13 5.84 1.14 2.94
C PHE A 13 4.80 0.02 3.11
N GLY A 14 4.06 -0.32 2.05
CA GLY A 14 3.09 -1.41 2.04
C GLY A 14 3.73 -2.77 2.33
N MET A 15 4.88 -3.07 1.72
CA MET A 15 5.64 -4.29 2.01
C MET A 15 6.11 -4.36 3.47
N PHE A 16 6.53 -3.23 4.05
CA PHE A 16 6.95 -3.18 5.44
C PHE A 16 5.78 -3.47 6.39
N MET A 17 4.62 -2.89 6.12
CA MET A 17 3.37 -3.15 6.86
C MET A 17 2.94 -4.62 6.77
N LEU A 18 3.02 -5.22 5.57
CA LEU A 18 2.74 -6.65 5.39
C LEU A 18 3.72 -7.52 6.19
N GLY A 19 5.01 -7.19 6.17
CA GLY A 19 6.03 -7.90 6.94
C GLY A 19 5.76 -7.88 8.44
N ILE A 20 5.45 -6.71 9.01
CA ILE A 20 5.10 -6.57 10.43
C ILE A 20 3.80 -7.31 10.75
N GLY A 21 2.80 -7.21 9.87
CA GLY A 21 1.54 -7.95 10.00
C GLY A 21 1.73 -9.46 9.98
N PHE A 22 2.65 -9.97 9.15
CA PHE A 22 3.04 -11.38 9.10
C PHE A 22 3.72 -11.85 10.37
N THR A 23 4.62 -11.06 10.93
CA THR A 23 5.30 -11.40 12.20
C THR A 23 4.34 -11.50 13.38
N ILE A 24 3.27 -10.71 13.40
CA ILE A 24 2.30 -10.66 14.51
C ILE A 24 0.98 -11.36 14.14
N ARG A 25 0.97 -12.18 13.07
CA ARG A 25 -0.23 -12.82 12.49
C ARG A 25 -1.04 -13.62 13.51
N GLU A 26 -0.36 -14.18 14.51
CA GLU A 26 -0.96 -14.98 15.58
C GLU A 26 -1.93 -14.18 16.46
N ARG A 27 -1.74 -12.86 16.53
CA ARG A 27 -2.70 -11.94 17.16
C ARG A 27 -3.61 -11.41 16.06
N GLY A 28 -4.92 -11.32 16.32
CA GLY A 28 -5.88 -10.75 15.37
C GLY A 28 -5.48 -9.36 14.84
N ALA A 29 -4.69 -8.60 15.62
CA ALA A 29 -4.06 -7.35 15.21
C ALA A 29 -3.10 -7.49 14.01
N GLY A 30 -2.37 -8.61 13.87
CA GLY A 30 -1.49 -8.86 12.73
C GLY A 30 -2.24 -9.00 11.42
N VAL A 31 -3.39 -9.71 11.44
CA VAL A 31 -4.27 -9.82 10.27
C VAL A 31 -4.82 -8.44 9.87
N LEU A 32 -5.23 -7.62 10.84
CA LEU A 32 -5.65 -6.24 10.56
C LEU A 32 -4.53 -5.41 9.94
N LEU A 33 -3.29 -5.56 10.42
CA LEU A 33 -2.13 -4.84 9.90
C LEU A 33 -1.79 -5.25 8.45
N MET A 34 -1.98 -6.53 8.11
CA MET A 34 -1.89 -6.99 6.72
C MET A 34 -2.94 -6.32 5.82
N TRP A 35 -4.19 -6.26 6.29
CA TRP A 35 -5.28 -5.60 5.57
C TRP A 35 -4.97 -4.12 5.30
N VAL A 36 -4.42 -3.41 6.28
CA VAL A 36 -4.00 -2.01 6.11
C VAL A 36 -2.89 -1.90 5.06
N GLY A 37 -1.91 -2.82 5.06
CA GLY A 37 -0.86 -2.87 4.04
C GLY A 37 -1.42 -3.03 2.62
N VAL A 38 -2.39 -3.94 2.44
CA VAL A 38 -3.07 -4.15 1.15
C VAL A 38 -3.88 -2.93 0.73
N LEU A 39 -4.68 -2.34 1.64
CA LEU A 39 -5.48 -1.14 1.37
C LEU A 39 -4.61 0.06 0.98
N SER A 40 -3.44 0.20 1.60
CA SER A 40 -2.46 1.24 1.27
C SER A 40 -1.97 1.12 -0.18
N MET A 41 -1.65 -0.11 -0.62
CA MET A 41 -1.29 -0.37 -2.02
C MET A 41 -2.47 -0.11 -2.98
N LEU A 42 -3.68 -0.54 -2.60
CA LEU A 42 -4.89 -0.37 -3.41
C LEU A 42 -5.24 1.12 -3.62
N SER A 43 -5.03 1.95 -2.60
CA SER A 43 -5.22 3.41 -2.65
C SER A 43 -4.35 4.05 -3.72
N ILE A 44 -3.05 3.71 -3.76
CA ILE A 44 -2.13 4.25 -4.77
C ILE A 44 -2.48 3.79 -6.18
N ILE A 45 -2.89 2.53 -6.35
CA ILE A 45 -3.31 2.01 -7.66
C ILE A 45 -4.53 2.79 -8.15
N THR A 46 -5.52 3.01 -7.29
CA THR A 46 -6.73 3.76 -7.62
C THR A 46 -6.41 5.21 -7.95
N TYR A 47 -5.54 5.86 -7.17
CA TYR A 47 -5.07 7.23 -7.44
C TYR A 47 -4.34 7.31 -8.79
N ARG A 48 -3.53 6.29 -9.12
CA ARG A 48 -2.82 6.22 -10.39
C ARG A 48 -3.74 6.04 -11.58
N ILE A 49 -4.79 5.23 -11.44
CA ILE A 49 -5.84 5.04 -12.45
C ILE A 49 -6.62 6.34 -12.64
N TYR A 50 -7.04 6.99 -11.55
CA TYR A 50 -7.72 8.28 -11.60
C TYR A 50 -6.89 9.35 -12.32
N LEU A 51 -5.59 9.44 -12.02
CA LEU A 51 -4.69 10.37 -12.70
C LEU A 51 -4.57 10.07 -14.20
N ALA A 52 -4.56 8.80 -14.59
CA ALA A 52 -4.50 8.40 -15.99
C ALA A 52 -5.81 8.67 -16.74
N THR A 53 -6.97 8.46 -16.10
CA THR A 53 -8.28 8.73 -16.70
C THR A 53 -8.61 10.22 -16.76
N SER A 54 -8.25 11.00 -15.74
CA SER A 54 -8.47 12.45 -15.70
C SER A 54 -7.51 13.26 -16.58
N ALA A 55 -6.47 12.63 -17.11
CA ALA A 55 -5.55 13.22 -18.09
C ALA A 55 -6.02 13.05 -19.56
N VAL A 56 -7.18 12.43 -19.79
CA VAL A 56 -7.89 12.34 -21.07
C VAL A 56 -8.98 13.41 -21.12
#